data_AF-A0A1R0W587-F1
#
_entry.id   AF-A0A1R0W587-F1
#
_cell.length_a   1.000
_cell.length_b   1.000
_cell.length_c   1.000
_cell.angle_alpha   90.00
_cell.angle_beta   90.00
_cell.angle_gamma   90.00
#
_symmetry.space_group_name_H-M   'P 1'
#
loop_
_entity.id
_entity.type
_entity.pdbx_description
1 polymer ?
#
loop_
_entity_poly.entity_id
_entity_poly.type
_entity_poly.pdbx_seq_one_letter_code
_entity_poly.pdbx_strand_id
1 'polypeptide(L)'
;MNPELQWLTLGWMLLSGGIMGIVYDSYRVLSGQLRFPRWSIHILDLMYWLIAALFIFRTLYSVNHGDLRFYVFLGLFIGVWIYFLVLSVTIQKFVVMLIGIVKRLAYVVYRIFNVLIVLPIKGMIRILHILFGFIMAALIFIIKMLYQLVRPILKLLYWPLRPLFSRWKTPMWLQRIWVRIKEWWTYWF
;
A
#
# COMPACT_ATOMS: atom_id res chain seq x y z
N MET A 1 29.63 53.94 -14.72
CA MET A 1 28.69 52.93 -14.19
C MET A 1 28.65 53.06 -12.68
N ASN A 2 27.47 53.15 -12.08
CA ASN A 2 27.36 53.44 -10.65
C ASN A 2 27.93 52.30 -9.79
N PRO A 3 28.92 52.57 -8.91
CA PRO A 3 29.50 51.55 -8.03
C PRO A 3 28.46 50.96 -7.06
N GLU A 4 27.43 51.74 -6.69
CA GLU A 4 26.31 51.28 -5.86
C GLU A 4 25.53 50.13 -6.52
N LEU A 5 25.32 50.21 -7.84
CA LEU A 5 24.62 49.15 -8.59
C LEU A 5 25.45 47.85 -8.64
N GLN A 6 26.77 47.96 -8.67
CA GLN A 6 27.67 46.80 -8.66
C GLN A 6 27.63 46.04 -7.33
N TRP A 7 27.68 46.75 -6.20
CA TRP A 7 27.54 46.15 -4.87
C TRP A 7 26.18 45.50 -4.66
N LEU A 8 25.12 46.15 -5.13
CA LEU A 8 23.75 45.65 -5.05
C LEU A 8 23.59 44.37 -5.91
N THR A 9 24.16 44.34 -7.12
CA THR A 9 24.20 43.14 -7.98
C THR A 9 24.95 41.99 -7.32
N LEU A 10 26.11 42.25 -6.73
CA LEU A 10 26.91 41.24 -6.02
C LEU A 10 26.14 40.63 -4.84
N GLY A 11 25.45 41.47 -4.05
CA GLY A 11 24.62 41.00 -2.93
C GLY A 11 23.48 40.07 -3.38
N TRP A 12 22.75 40.43 -4.44
CA TRP A 12 21.71 39.56 -4.99
C TRP A 12 22.26 38.24 -5.54
N MET A 13 23.43 38.26 -6.16
CA MET A 13 24.05 37.03 -6.68
C MET A 13 24.51 36.09 -5.57
N LEU A 14 25.03 36.64 -4.46
CA LEU A 14 25.35 35.87 -3.26
C LEU A 14 24.09 35.21 -2.65
N LEU A 15 23.01 35.97 -2.49
CA LEU A 15 21.74 35.45 -1.96
C LEU A 15 21.15 34.37 -2.88
N SER A 16 21.14 34.60 -4.19
CA SER A 16 20.66 33.64 -5.18
C SER A 16 21.48 32.34 -5.18
N GLY A 17 22.81 32.43 -5.03
CA GLY A 17 23.68 31.25 -4.88
C GLY A 17 23.38 30.47 -3.60
N GLY A 18 23.09 31.17 -2.49
CA GLY A 18 22.65 30.53 -1.24
C GLY A 18 21.30 29.83 -1.38
N ILE A 19 20.31 30.47 -2.00
CA ILE A 19 18.97 29.88 -2.24
C ILE A 19 19.10 28.64 -3.12
N MET A 20 19.92 28.67 -4.16
CA MET A 20 20.21 27.50 -4.99
C MET A 20 20.75 26.33 -4.16
N GLY A 21 21.73 26.62 -3.31
CA GLY A 21 22.27 25.62 -2.40
C GLY A 21 21.20 24.97 -1.52
N ILE A 22 20.28 25.76 -0.95
CA ILE A 22 19.16 25.27 -0.13
C ILE A 22 18.28 24.31 -0.92
N VAL A 23 17.89 24.72 -2.13
CA VAL A 23 17.01 23.92 -2.99
C VAL A 23 17.69 22.61 -3.40
N TYR A 24 18.97 22.66 -3.75
CA TYR A 24 19.75 21.48 -4.15
C TYR A 24 19.91 20.47 -3.00
N ASP A 25 20.25 20.93 -1.80
CA ASP A 25 20.45 20.03 -0.65
C ASP A 25 19.11 19.44 -0.16
N SER A 26 18.05 20.26 -0.14
CA SER A 26 16.70 19.79 0.18
C SER A 26 16.24 18.70 -0.80
N TYR A 27 16.49 18.92 -2.09
CA TYR A 27 16.22 17.93 -3.13
C TYR A 27 17.01 16.63 -2.92
N ARG A 28 18.31 16.73 -2.64
CA ARG A 28 19.20 15.57 -2.44
C ARG A 28 18.80 14.71 -1.23
N VAL A 29 18.38 15.34 -0.13
CA VAL A 29 17.88 14.61 1.05
C VAL A 29 16.54 13.94 0.74
N LEU A 30 15.65 14.65 0.06
CA LEU A 30 14.34 14.10 -0.33
C LEU A 30 14.52 12.90 -1.27
N SER A 31 15.45 12.99 -2.23
CA SER A 31 15.71 11.93 -3.20
C SER A 31 16.29 10.67 -2.56
N GLY A 32 17.20 10.84 -1.60
CA GLY A 32 17.78 9.74 -0.81
C GLY A 32 16.77 9.06 0.12
N GLN A 33 15.83 9.81 0.70
CA GLN A 33 14.84 9.27 1.63
C GLN A 33 13.65 8.57 0.97
N LEU A 34 13.25 9.03 -0.22
CA LEU A 34 12.10 8.49 -0.97
C LEU A 34 12.46 7.34 -1.92
N ARG A 35 13.73 6.90 -1.95
CA ARG A 35 14.23 5.81 -2.82
C ARG A 35 13.76 5.96 -4.27
N PHE A 36 13.87 7.17 -4.83
CA PHE A 36 13.51 7.35 -6.23
C PHE A 36 14.37 6.47 -7.15
N PRO A 37 13.80 5.98 -8.27
CA PRO A 37 14.58 5.27 -9.27
C PRO A 37 15.65 6.21 -9.86
N ARG A 38 16.83 5.65 -10.18
CA ARG A 38 18.02 6.43 -10.61
C ARG A 38 17.74 7.38 -11.78
N TRP A 39 16.81 7.02 -12.67
CA TRP A 39 16.43 7.87 -13.80
C TRP A 39 15.68 9.15 -13.40
N SER A 40 14.84 9.09 -12.36
CA SER A 40 14.16 10.28 -11.84
C SER A 40 15.14 11.30 -11.28
N ILE A 41 16.27 10.85 -10.73
CA ILE A 41 17.31 11.74 -10.22
C ILE A 41 17.88 12.59 -11.35
N HIS A 42 18.16 11.99 -12.52
CA HIS A 42 18.67 12.73 -13.67
C HIS A 42 17.66 13.73 -14.25
N ILE A 43 16.37 13.38 -14.28
CA ILE A 43 15.31 14.29 -14.75
C ILE A 43 15.20 15.49 -13.80
N LEU A 44 15.19 15.24 -12.49
CA LEU A 44 15.09 16.29 -11.49
C LEU A 44 16.34 17.18 -11.46
N ASP A 45 17.53 16.61 -11.69
CA ASP A 45 18.77 17.40 -11.84
C ASP A 45 18.68 18.31 -13.07
N LEU A 46 18.24 17.78 -14.21
CA LEU A 46 18.02 18.59 -15.43
C LEU A 46 17.00 19.72 -15.21
N MET A 47 15.87 19.41 -14.55
CA MET A 47 14.87 20.44 -14.19
C MET A 47 15.43 21.48 -13.24
N TYR A 48 16.22 21.06 -12.24
CA TYR A 48 16.88 21.96 -11.31
C TYR A 48 17.82 22.91 -12.04
N TRP A 49 18.71 22.40 -12.90
CA TRP A 49 19.63 23.23 -13.69
C TRP A 49 18.89 24.22 -14.58
N LEU A 50 17.78 23.82 -15.19
CA LEU A 50 16.98 24.68 -16.05
C LEU A 50 16.29 25.81 -15.26
N ILE A 51 15.64 25.48 -14.13
CA ILE A 51 15.01 26.47 -13.25
C ILE A 51 16.06 27.41 -12.66
N ALA A 52 17.20 26.86 -12.23
CA ALA A 52 18.31 27.60 -11.68
C ALA A 52 18.86 28.63 -12.69
N ALA A 53 19.13 28.17 -13.92
CA ALA A 53 19.58 29.04 -14.99
C ALA A 53 18.59 30.18 -15.26
N LEU A 54 17.29 29.88 -15.37
CA LEU A 54 16.24 30.88 -15.57
C LEU A 54 16.17 31.87 -14.40
N PHE A 55 16.29 31.39 -13.16
CA PHE A 55 16.26 32.23 -11.97
C PHE A 55 17.45 33.20 -11.91
N ILE A 56 18.67 32.72 -12.19
CA ILE A 56 19.86 33.58 -12.29
C ILE A 56 19.67 34.61 -13.39
N PHE A 57 19.24 34.19 -14.57
CA PHE A 57 19.06 35.07 -15.71
C PHE A 57 18.03 36.15 -15.43
N ARG A 58 16.91 35.79 -14.78
CA ARG A 58 15.86 36.74 -14.38
C ARG A 58 16.37 37.74 -13.35
N THR A 59 17.11 37.26 -12.35
CA THR A 59 17.70 38.12 -11.31
C THR A 59 18.72 39.09 -11.93
N LEU A 60 19.55 38.60 -12.85
CA LEU A 60 20.54 39.41 -13.54
C LEU A 60 19.88 40.48 -14.42
N TYR A 61 18.81 40.12 -15.14
CA TYR A 61 18.04 41.05 -15.94
C TYR A 61 17.41 42.16 -15.09
N SER A 62 16.90 41.82 -13.90
CA SER A 62 16.26 42.78 -13.00
C SER A 62 17.24 43.79 -12.41
N VAL A 63 18.48 43.40 -12.12
CA VAL A 63 19.42 44.26 -11.37
C VAL A 63 20.42 44.98 -12.28
N ASN A 64 20.82 44.37 -13.40
CA ASN A 64 21.89 44.89 -14.27
C ASN A 64 21.49 44.88 -15.76
N HIS A 65 20.19 44.85 -16.06
CA HIS A 65 19.62 44.82 -17.43
C HIS A 65 20.13 43.68 -18.33
N GLY A 66 20.67 42.61 -17.73
CA GLY A 66 21.15 41.44 -18.47
C GLY A 66 22.62 41.50 -18.87
N ASP A 67 23.38 42.51 -18.43
CA ASP A 67 24.83 42.56 -18.64
C ASP A 67 25.53 41.42 -17.88
N LEU A 68 25.93 40.39 -18.63
CA LEU A 68 26.73 39.27 -18.15
C LEU A 68 28.16 39.72 -17.87
N ARG A 69 28.52 39.83 -16.60
CA ARG A 69 29.83 40.32 -16.18
C ARG A 69 30.50 39.33 -15.25
N PHE A 70 31.83 39.28 -15.28
CA PHE A 70 32.60 38.26 -14.56
C PHE A 70 32.34 38.24 -13.04
N TYR A 71 32.09 39.39 -12.41
CA TYR A 71 31.79 39.50 -10.99
C TYR A 71 30.46 38.85 -10.57
N VAL A 72 29.52 38.66 -11.50
CA VAL A 72 28.24 37.95 -11.27
C VAL A 72 28.51 36.47 -11.00
N PHE A 73 29.35 35.85 -11.82
CA PHE A 73 29.75 34.45 -11.65
C PHE A 73 30.55 34.25 -10.36
N LEU A 74 31.41 35.22 -10.02
CA LEU A 74 32.17 35.20 -8.77
C LEU A 74 31.24 35.25 -7.55
N GLY A 75 30.24 36.13 -7.55
CA GLY A 75 29.24 36.25 -6.48
C GLY A 75 28.40 34.98 -6.32
N LEU A 76 27.97 34.36 -7.42
CA LEU A 76 27.28 33.06 -7.40
C LEU A 76 28.16 31.96 -6.82
N PHE A 77 29.40 31.86 -7.29
CA PHE A 77 30.33 30.83 -6.84
C PHE A 77 30.61 30.95 -5.34
N ILE A 78 30.88 32.17 -4.86
CA ILE A 78 31.13 32.43 -3.44
C ILE A 78 29.87 32.16 -2.61
N GLY A 79 28.68 32.54 -3.09
CA GLY A 79 27.42 32.31 -2.39
C GLY A 79 27.11 30.82 -2.21
N VAL A 80 27.29 30.04 -3.28
CA VAL A 80 27.16 28.58 -3.24
C VAL A 80 28.22 27.96 -2.32
N TRP A 81 29.46 28.44 -2.37
CA TRP A 81 30.55 27.89 -1.57
C TRP A 81 30.35 28.11 -0.06
N ILE A 82 29.95 29.33 0.32
CA ILE A 82 29.62 29.67 1.72
C ILE A 82 28.43 28.82 2.20
N TYR A 83 27.42 28.64 1.35
CA TYR A 83 26.29 27.79 1.66
C TYR A 83 26.72 26.34 1.97
N PHE A 84 27.54 25.73 1.10
CA PHE A 84 27.99 24.36 1.30
C PHE A 84 28.85 24.20 2.56
N LEU A 85 29.69 25.18 2.88
CA LEU A 85 30.57 25.14 4.05
C LEU A 85 29.82 25.29 5.38
N VAL A 86 28.84 26.19 5.46
CA VAL A 86 28.22 26.59 6.74
C VAL A 86 26.84 25.97 6.93
N LEU A 87 26.03 25.92 5.87
CA LEU A 87 24.60 25.67 5.98
C LEU A 87 24.18 24.26 5.57
N SER A 88 24.96 23.57 4.72
CA SER A 88 24.58 22.23 4.23
C SER A 88 24.39 21.22 5.36
N VAL A 89 25.31 21.15 6.34
CA VAL A 89 25.19 20.18 7.46
C VAL A 89 23.93 20.44 8.29
N THR A 90 23.59 21.69 8.54
CA THR A 90 22.43 22.09 9.34
C THR A 90 21.13 21.78 8.62
N ILE A 91 21.05 22.13 7.34
CA ILE A 91 19.86 21.91 6.51
C ILE A 91 19.64 20.43 6.27
N GLN A 92 20.69 19.66 5.99
CA GLN A 92 20.60 18.22 5.83
C GLN A 92 20.01 17.55 7.09
N LYS A 93 20.50 17.92 8.29
CA LYS A 93 19.96 17.42 9.55
C LYS A 93 18.51 17.82 9.77
N PHE A 94 18.15 19.06 9.45
CA PHE A 94 16.78 19.56 9.57
C PHE A 94 15.81 18.81 8.65
N VAL A 95 16.17 18.61 7.38
CA VAL A 95 15.33 17.88 6.42
C VAL A 95 15.16 16.42 6.84
N VAL A 96 16.23 15.76 7.30
CA VAL A 96 16.14 14.38 7.83
C VAL A 96 15.22 14.32 9.06
N MET A 97 15.32 15.29 9.98
CA MET A 97 14.43 15.39 11.14
C MET A 97 12.97 15.53 10.70
N LEU A 98 12.69 16.44 9.77
CA LEU A 98 11.34 16.72 9.27
C LEU A 98 10.73 15.48 8.62
N ILE A 99 11.48 14.76 7.79
CA ILE A 99 11.01 13.51 7.19
C ILE A 99 10.77 12.44 8.27
N GLY A 100 11.63 12.37 9.29
CA GLY A 100 11.43 11.48 10.44
C GLY A 100 10.16 11.78 11.24
N ILE A 101 9.77 13.06 11.34
CA ILE A 101 8.50 13.47 11.96
C ILE A 101 7.32 13.06 11.09
N VAL A 102 7.36 13.33 9.78
CA VAL A 102 6.30 12.96 8.84
C VAL A 102 6.06 11.44 8.83
N LYS A 103 7.13 10.64 8.79
CA LYS A 103 7.03 9.17 8.87
C LYS A 103 6.40 8.70 10.18
N ARG A 104 6.76 9.31 11.31
CA ARG A 104 6.16 8.99 12.62
C ARG A 104 4.68 9.34 12.65
N LEU A 105 4.29 10.51 12.13
CA LEU A 105 2.89 10.90 12.03
C LEU A 105 2.08 9.93 11.15
N ALA A 106 2.60 9.59 9.98
CA ALA A 106 1.96 8.62 9.08
C ALA A 106 1.77 7.25 9.76
N TYR A 107 2.77 6.78 10.50
CA TYR A 107 2.68 5.53 11.26
C TYR A 107 1.61 5.60 12.37
N VAL A 108 1.52 6.72 13.10
CA VAL A 108 0.49 6.93 14.12
C VAL A 108 -0.90 6.90 13.49
N VAL A 109 -1.10 7.60 12.36
CA VAL A 109 -2.37 7.60 11.63
C VAL A 109 -2.74 6.19 11.17
N TYR A 110 -1.79 5.45 10.57
CA TYR A 110 -2.01 4.06 10.17
C TYR A 110 -2.39 3.18 11.37
N ARG A 111 -1.72 3.35 12.51
CA ARG A 111 -2.02 2.59 13.73
C ARG A 111 -3.41 2.89 14.27
N ILE A 112 -3.80 4.16 14.28
CA ILE A 112 -5.15 4.58 14.69
C ILE A 112 -6.18 3.96 13.76
N PHE A 113 -6.00 4.05 12.45
CA PHE A 113 -6.92 3.47 11.47
C PHE A 113 -7.04 1.94 11.64
N ASN A 114 -5.92 1.25 11.85
CA ASN A 114 -5.90 -0.19 12.06
C ASN A 114 -6.63 -0.60 13.36
N VAL A 115 -6.42 0.13 14.46
CA VAL A 115 -7.10 -0.18 15.73
C VAL A 115 -8.58 0.20 15.68
N LEU A 116 -8.92 1.35 15.07
CA LEU A 116 -10.27 1.89 15.08
C LEU A 116 -11.19 1.22 14.05
N ILE A 117 -10.65 0.71 12.94
CA ILE A 117 -11.48 0.16 11.84
C ILE A 117 -11.21 -1.33 11.66
N VAL A 118 -9.95 -1.73 11.48
CA VAL A 118 -9.64 -3.13 11.14
C VAL A 118 -9.93 -4.07 12.31
N LEU A 119 -9.56 -3.69 13.53
CA LEU A 119 -9.81 -4.50 14.72
C LEU A 119 -11.31 -4.75 14.98
N PRO A 120 -12.19 -3.73 15.02
CA PRO A 120 -13.61 -3.98 15.25
C PRO A 120 -14.27 -4.76 14.12
N ILE A 121 -13.90 -4.52 12.85
CA ILE A 121 -14.44 -5.31 11.72
C ILE A 121 -14.09 -6.79 11.88
N LYS A 122 -12.84 -7.12 12.21
CA LYS A 122 -12.45 -8.52 12.49
C LYS A 122 -13.24 -9.10 13.68
N GLY A 123 -13.49 -8.30 14.71
CA GLY A 123 -14.33 -8.67 15.84
C GLY A 123 -15.78 -8.99 15.42
N MET A 124 -16.39 -8.14 14.61
CA MET A 124 -17.74 -8.35 14.08
C MET A 124 -17.84 -9.62 13.25
N ILE A 125 -16.88 -9.87 12.35
CA ILE A 125 -16.82 -11.09 11.55
C ILE A 125 -16.67 -12.34 12.44
N ARG A 126 -15.88 -12.26 13.52
CA ARG A 126 -15.75 -13.36 14.48
C ARG A 126 -17.08 -13.67 15.17
N ILE A 127 -17.80 -12.64 15.62
CA ILE A 127 -19.12 -12.82 16.26
C ILE A 127 -20.10 -13.45 15.27
N LEU A 128 -20.11 -13.00 14.02
CA LEU A 128 -20.99 -13.56 12.99
C LEU A 128 -20.75 -15.06 12.75
N HIS A 129 -19.49 -15.49 12.68
CA HIS A 129 -19.16 -16.92 12.55
C HIS A 129 -19.61 -17.75 13.76
N ILE A 130 -19.48 -17.21 14.98
CA ILE A 130 -19.96 -17.89 16.20
C ILE A 130 -21.48 -18.04 16.17
N LEU A 131 -22.21 -16.98 15.82
CA LEU A 131 -23.66 -17.01 15.68
C LEU A 131 -24.11 -18.02 14.63
N PHE A 132 -23.44 -18.04 13.47
CA PHE A 132 -23.72 -19.01 12.41
C PHE A 132 -23.47 -20.45 12.88
N GLY A 133 -22.36 -20.70 13.58
CA GLY A 133 -22.05 -22.01 14.17
C GLY A 133 -23.11 -22.45 15.18
N PHE A 134 -23.63 -21.54 16.00
CA PHE A 134 -24.71 -21.81 16.94
C PHE A 134 -26.02 -22.18 16.24
N ILE A 135 -26.40 -21.43 15.19
CA ILE A 135 -27.60 -21.73 14.37
C ILE A 135 -27.47 -23.11 13.73
N MET A 136 -26.32 -23.43 13.15
CA MET A 136 -26.06 -24.74 12.55
C MET A 136 -26.16 -25.87 13.58
N ALA A 137 -25.61 -25.69 14.77
CA ALA A 137 -25.72 -26.66 15.85
C ALA A 137 -27.19 -26.86 16.29
N ALA A 138 -27.95 -25.77 16.43
CA ALA A 138 -29.37 -25.83 16.76
C ALA A 138 -30.18 -26.55 15.66
N LEU A 139 -29.89 -26.29 14.39
CA LEU A 139 -30.53 -26.96 13.26
C LEU A 139 -30.26 -28.47 13.28
N ILE A 140 -29.00 -28.87 13.48
CA ILE A 140 -28.61 -30.30 13.59
C ILE A 140 -29.32 -30.95 14.78
N PHE A 141 -29.42 -30.26 15.93
CA PHE A 141 -30.14 -30.75 17.10
C PHE A 141 -31.62 -30.98 16.81
N ILE A 142 -32.30 -30.03 16.16
CA ILE A 142 -33.71 -30.15 15.76
C ILE A 142 -33.89 -31.32 14.79
N ILE A 143 -33.06 -31.42 13.74
CA ILE A 143 -33.13 -32.53 12.77
C ILE A 143 -32.96 -33.87 13.48
N LYS A 144 -31.98 -33.98 14.38
CA LYS A 144 -31.72 -35.19 15.15
C LYS A 144 -32.91 -35.56 16.05
N MET A 145 -33.49 -34.58 16.72
CA MET A 145 -34.69 -34.75 17.55
C MET A 145 -35.89 -35.22 16.73
N LEU A 146 -36.13 -34.60 15.57
CA LEU A 146 -37.19 -34.99 14.63
C LEU A 146 -36.97 -36.40 14.11
N TYR A 147 -35.75 -36.75 13.70
CA TYR A 147 -35.41 -38.11 13.26
C TYR A 147 -35.69 -39.13 14.37
N GLN A 148 -35.30 -38.82 15.61
CA GLN A 148 -35.55 -39.70 16.74
C GLN A 148 -37.05 -39.92 17.01
N LEU A 149 -37.88 -38.89 16.81
CA LEU A 149 -39.33 -38.96 16.98
C LEU A 149 -40.04 -39.69 15.82
N VAL A 150 -39.58 -39.48 14.59
CA VAL A 150 -40.15 -40.08 13.37
C VAL A 150 -39.75 -41.55 13.25
N ARG A 151 -38.56 -41.95 13.73
CA ARG A 151 -38.05 -43.33 13.67
C ARG A 151 -39.02 -44.41 14.19
N PRO A 152 -39.66 -44.30 15.38
CA PRO A 152 -40.62 -45.30 15.85
C PRO A 152 -41.86 -45.39 14.96
N ILE A 153 -42.36 -44.26 14.47
CA ILE A 153 -43.53 -44.20 13.57
C ILE A 153 -43.20 -44.87 12.24
N LEU A 154 -42.04 -44.54 11.65
CA LEU A 154 -41.57 -45.21 10.44
C LEU A 154 -41.41 -46.71 10.68
N LYS A 155 -40.76 -47.13 11.77
CA LYS A 155 -40.59 -48.56 12.08
C LYS A 155 -41.94 -49.27 12.20
N LEU A 156 -42.93 -48.63 12.81
CA LEU A 156 -44.29 -49.15 12.93
C LEU A 156 -45.01 -49.22 11.57
N LEU A 157 -44.80 -48.25 10.68
CA LEU A 157 -45.38 -48.24 9.32
C LEU A 157 -44.69 -49.25 8.37
N TYR A 158 -43.36 -49.40 8.46
CA TYR A 158 -42.59 -50.36 7.67
C TYR A 158 -42.78 -51.81 8.15
N TRP A 159 -43.17 -52.04 9.40
CA TRP A 159 -43.38 -53.39 9.97
C TRP A 159 -44.50 -54.21 9.30
N PRO A 160 -45.72 -53.68 9.06
CA PRO A 160 -46.79 -54.37 8.33
C PRO A 160 -46.58 -54.40 6.80
N LEU A 161 -45.79 -53.47 6.25
CA LEU A 161 -45.37 -53.50 4.84
C LEU A 161 -44.22 -54.49 4.59
N ARG A 162 -43.52 -54.90 5.65
CA ARG A 162 -42.44 -55.90 5.59
C ARG A 162 -42.86 -57.22 4.92
N PRO A 163 -44.02 -57.84 5.22
CA PRO A 163 -44.48 -59.04 4.52
C PRO A 163 -44.89 -58.82 3.05
N LEU A 164 -45.30 -57.59 2.66
CA LEU A 164 -45.60 -57.25 1.26
C LEU A 164 -44.33 -57.24 0.40
N PHE A 165 -43.24 -56.66 0.89
CA PHE A 165 -41.94 -56.68 0.21
C PHE A 165 -41.16 -57.99 0.41
N SER A 166 -41.43 -58.75 1.47
CA SER A 166 -40.83 -60.09 1.71
C SER A 166 -41.33 -61.16 0.74
N ARG A 167 -42.47 -60.95 0.08
CA ARG A 167 -43.03 -61.88 -0.92
C ARG A 167 -42.54 -61.62 -2.34
N TRP A 168 -41.78 -60.55 -2.56
CA TRP A 168 -41.10 -60.34 -3.81
C TRP A 168 -39.91 -61.30 -3.94
N LYS A 169 -40.16 -62.45 -4.59
CA LYS A 169 -39.09 -63.24 -5.20
C LYS A 169 -38.42 -62.35 -6.23
N THR A 170 -37.16 -61.99 -6.01
CA THR A 170 -36.37 -61.25 -7.01
C THR A 170 -36.44 -61.99 -8.35
N PRO A 171 -36.92 -61.37 -9.44
CA PRO A 171 -36.93 -61.99 -10.75
C PRO A 171 -35.52 -62.46 -11.15
N MET A 172 -35.42 -63.64 -11.77
CA MET A 172 -34.12 -64.23 -12.14
C MET A 172 -33.29 -63.31 -13.05
N TRP A 173 -33.95 -62.45 -13.83
CA TRP A 173 -33.33 -61.39 -14.64
C TRP A 173 -32.62 -60.33 -13.79
N LEU A 174 -33.21 -59.90 -12.67
CA LEU A 174 -32.63 -58.91 -11.76
C LEU A 174 -31.37 -59.46 -11.08
N GLN A 175 -31.35 -60.75 -10.75
CA GLN A 175 -30.15 -61.41 -10.23
C GLN A 175 -29.04 -61.49 -11.28
N ARG A 176 -29.35 -61.77 -12.55
CA ARG A 176 -28.36 -61.76 -13.65
C ARG A 176 -27.78 -60.37 -13.89
N ILE A 177 -28.58 -59.31 -13.78
CA ILE A 177 -28.08 -57.93 -13.88
C ILE A 177 -27.14 -57.62 -12.72
N TRP A 178 -27.51 -57.99 -11.49
CA TRP A 178 -26.64 -57.80 -10.33
C TRP A 178 -25.31 -58.55 -10.45
N VAL A 179 -25.31 -59.78 -10.98
CA VAL A 179 -24.09 -60.55 -11.23
C VAL A 179 -23.24 -59.88 -12.32
N ARG A 180 -23.84 -59.47 -13.44
CA ARG A 180 -23.12 -58.77 -14.52
C ARG A 180 -22.51 -57.46 -14.04
N ILE A 181 -23.22 -56.66 -13.26
CA ILE A 181 -22.70 -55.40 -12.72
C ILE A 181 -21.52 -55.67 -11.79
N LYS A 182 -21.60 -56.73 -10.97
CA LYS A 182 -20.52 -57.12 -10.06
C LYS A 182 -19.28 -57.61 -10.82
N GLU A 183 -19.46 -58.44 -11.85
CA GLU A 183 -18.38 -58.90 -12.74
C GLU A 183 -17.72 -57.72 -13.47
N TRP A 184 -18.52 -56.77 -13.97
CA TRP A 184 -18.03 -55.57 -14.63
C TRP A 184 -17.22 -54.69 -13.68
N TRP A 185 -17.66 -54.55 -12.43
CA TRP A 185 -16.93 -53.81 -11.41
C TRP A 185 -15.56 -54.44 -11.13
N THR A 186 -15.49 -55.76 -10.92
CA THR A 186 -14.21 -56.48 -10.69
C THR A 186 -13.27 -56.51 -11.90
N TYR A 187 -13.78 -56.25 -13.10
CA TYR A 187 -12.95 -56.18 -14.31
C TYR A 187 -12.29 -54.81 -14.49
N TRP A 188 -12.90 -53.76 -13.94
CA TRP A 188 -12.46 -52.37 -14.08
C TRP A 188 -11.84 -51.77 -12.80
N PHE A 189 -12.03 -52.40 -11.64
CA PHE A 189 -11.55 -51.97 -10.33
C PHE A 189 -10.98 -53.16 -9.54
#